data_AF-A0A7Z2ZHS4-F1
#
_entry.id   AF-A0A7Z2ZHS4-F1
#
_cell.length_a   1.000
_cell.length_b   1.000
_cell.length_c   1.000
_cell.angle_alpha   90.00
_cell.angle_beta   90.00
_cell.angle_gamma   90.00
#
_symmetry.space_group_name_H-M   'P 1'
#
loop_
_entity.id
_entity.type
_entity.pdbx_description
1 polymer ?
#
loop_
_entity_poly.entity_id
_entity_poly.type
_entity_poly.pdbx_seq_one_letter_code
_entity_poly.pdbx_strand_id
1 'polypeptide(L)'
;MSLQDDPRITLVRYEDPAEWTETVASEMADLLEQEISRRGQARMLLSGGTTPAPVYESLAHRPLDWSRVEVGLVDERWLSPQDQDSNAWLVNHSFLTHAPAATFIPLVRPGKQLPECVHTANLQATHAEPACLAVLGMGGDGHTASLFPGSTELPKALASPQPYASLDATGCPGANQWPLRITLTPAGLAPIPRRLLLLRGKQKLDVLTAALAGDDISQYPIRVALQQPGPRLRVHWCA
;
A
#
# COMPACT_ATOMS: atom_id res chain seq x y z
N MET A 1 -0.38 27.40 -2.34
CA MET A 1 0.26 26.60 -3.40
C MET A 1 -0.80 25.71 -4.00
N SER A 2 -0.90 25.63 -5.33
CA SER A 2 -1.84 24.69 -5.97
C SER A 2 -1.43 23.26 -5.61
N LEU A 3 -2.41 22.36 -5.45
CA LEU A 3 -2.15 20.94 -5.21
C LEU A 3 -1.24 20.33 -6.29
N GLN A 4 -1.31 20.87 -7.52
CA GLN A 4 -0.50 20.45 -8.67
C GLN A 4 0.99 20.73 -8.50
N ASP A 5 1.35 21.77 -7.73
CA ASP A 5 2.71 22.30 -7.63
C ASP A 5 3.42 21.89 -6.32
N ASP A 6 2.77 21.07 -5.48
CA ASP A 6 3.34 20.66 -4.20
C ASP A 6 4.60 19.80 -4.40
N PRO A 7 5.75 20.18 -3.81
CA PRO A 7 7.02 19.51 -4.07
C PRO A 7 7.11 18.10 -3.48
N ARG A 8 6.13 17.67 -2.67
CA ARG A 8 6.08 16.33 -2.07
C ARG A 8 5.34 15.33 -2.93
N ILE A 9 4.53 15.78 -3.89
CA ILE A 9 3.74 14.90 -4.76
C ILE A 9 3.94 15.16 -6.25
N THR A 10 3.56 14.18 -7.05
CA THR A 10 3.28 14.33 -8.47
C THR A 10 1.83 13.89 -8.70
N LEU A 11 0.92 14.83 -8.97
CA LEU A 11 -0.50 14.54 -9.15
C LEU A 11 -0.85 14.34 -10.62
N VAL A 12 -1.45 13.19 -10.93
CA VAL A 12 -2.06 12.86 -12.22
C VAL A 12 -3.56 12.75 -12.04
N ARG A 13 -4.32 13.43 -12.89
CA ARG A 13 -5.78 13.55 -12.80
C ARG A 13 -6.45 12.84 -13.98
N TYR A 14 -7.57 12.19 -13.69
CA TYR A 14 -8.34 11.43 -14.67
C TYR A 14 -9.84 11.73 -14.46
N GLU A 15 -10.58 11.80 -15.56
CA GLU A 15 -12.04 11.90 -15.54
C GLU A 15 -12.68 10.53 -15.82
N ASP A 16 -12.01 9.66 -16.58
CA ASP A 16 -12.46 8.32 -16.91
C ASP A 16 -11.81 7.27 -15.98
N PRO A 17 -12.60 6.49 -15.22
CA PRO A 17 -12.09 5.37 -14.43
C PRO A 17 -11.34 4.32 -15.26
N ALA A 18 -11.73 4.08 -16.52
CA ALA A 18 -11.06 3.08 -17.36
C ALA A 18 -9.66 3.55 -17.76
N GLU A 19 -9.51 4.83 -18.15
CA GLU A 19 -8.21 5.45 -18.41
C GLU A 19 -7.32 5.44 -17.17
N TRP A 20 -7.89 5.79 -16.00
CA TRP A 20 -7.17 5.73 -14.72
C TRP A 20 -6.64 4.32 -14.46
N THR A 21 -7.49 3.30 -14.59
CA THR A 21 -7.12 1.90 -14.38
C THR A 21 -6.01 1.45 -15.32
N GLU A 22 -6.18 1.67 -16.62
CA GLU A 22 -5.23 1.23 -17.65
C GLU A 22 -3.88 1.93 -17.49
N THR A 23 -3.89 3.25 -17.24
CA THR A 23 -2.65 4.04 -17.09
C THR A 23 -1.88 3.63 -15.85
N VAL A 24 -2.55 3.45 -14.71
CA VAL A 24 -1.88 3.01 -13.48
C VAL A 24 -1.32 1.61 -13.66
N ALA A 25 -2.09 0.68 -14.24
CA ALA A 25 -1.62 -0.68 -14.50
C ALA A 25 -0.43 -0.72 -15.46
N SER A 26 -0.42 0.13 -16.50
CA SER A 26 0.72 0.25 -17.42
C SER A 26 1.96 0.75 -16.69
N GLU A 27 1.82 1.80 -15.89
CA GLU A 27 2.95 2.36 -15.14
C GLU A 27 3.51 1.35 -14.13
N MET A 28 2.65 0.62 -13.42
CA MET A 28 3.08 -0.47 -12.54
C MET A 28 3.85 -1.53 -13.33
N ALA A 29 3.37 -1.91 -14.51
CA ALA A 29 4.02 -2.93 -15.31
C ALA A 29 5.41 -2.50 -15.80
N ASP A 30 5.53 -1.26 -16.30
CA ASP A 30 6.79 -0.68 -16.75
C ASP A 30 7.83 -0.65 -15.61
N LEU A 31 7.40 -0.30 -14.39
CA LEU A 31 8.28 -0.29 -13.22
C LEU A 31 8.76 -1.69 -12.85
N LEU A 32 7.87 -2.69 -12.91
CA LEU A 32 8.22 -4.09 -12.64
C LEU A 32 9.16 -4.65 -13.71
N GLU A 33 8.91 -4.37 -14.99
CA GLU A 33 9.76 -4.80 -16.11
C GLU A 33 11.17 -4.22 -16.02
N GLN A 34 11.28 -2.94 -15.69
CA GLN A 34 12.57 -2.27 -15.47
C GLN A 34 13.33 -2.91 -14.32
N GLU A 35 12.64 -3.23 -13.22
CA GLU A 35 13.28 -3.83 -12.06
C GLU A 35 13.70 -5.28 -12.32
N ILE A 36 12.86 -6.07 -13.00
CA ILE A 36 13.21 -7.42 -13.47
C ILE A 36 14.44 -7.37 -14.39
N SER A 37 14.48 -6.44 -15.33
CA SER A 37 15.61 -6.29 -16.25
C SER A 37 16.92 -5.95 -15.52
N ARG A 38 16.82 -5.17 -14.44
CA ARG A 38 17.98 -4.69 -13.67
C ARG A 38 18.47 -5.67 -12.62
N ARG A 39 17.57 -6.42 -11.97
CA ARG A 39 17.86 -7.27 -10.80
C ARG A 39 17.51 -8.74 -10.98
N GLY A 40 16.86 -9.11 -12.08
CA GLY A 40 16.36 -10.45 -12.34
C GLY A 40 15.05 -10.77 -11.60
N GLN A 41 14.57 -9.89 -10.72
CA GLN A 41 13.32 -10.01 -9.97
C GLN A 41 12.79 -8.64 -9.58
N ALA A 42 11.49 -8.56 -9.32
CA ALA A 42 10.83 -7.37 -8.79
C ALA A 42 9.95 -7.72 -7.59
N ARG A 43 9.79 -6.78 -6.67
CA ARG A 43 8.90 -6.92 -5.53
C ARG A 43 8.01 -5.69 -5.39
N MET A 44 6.71 -5.91 -5.20
CA MET A 44 5.75 -4.84 -4.94
C MET A 44 4.91 -5.11 -3.69
N LEU A 45 4.50 -4.04 -3.02
CA LEU A 45 3.58 -4.11 -1.87
C LEU A 45 2.25 -3.45 -2.22
N LEU A 46 1.15 -4.16 -1.97
CA LEU A 46 -0.19 -3.74 -2.36
C LEU A 46 -1.06 -3.38 -1.16
N SER A 47 -1.91 -2.37 -1.32
CA SER A 47 -3.03 -2.08 -0.42
C SER A 47 -4.24 -2.91 -0.79
N GLY A 48 -5.13 -3.19 0.17
CA GLY A 48 -6.46 -3.70 -0.15
C GLY A 48 -7.49 -2.62 -0.46
N GLY A 49 -8.77 -3.02 -0.41
CA GLY A 49 -9.92 -2.17 -0.69
C GLY A 49 -10.37 -2.20 -2.15
N THR A 50 -11.57 -1.69 -2.41
CA THR A 50 -12.22 -1.76 -3.73
C THR A 50 -11.64 -0.79 -4.76
N THR A 51 -10.95 0.27 -4.31
CA THR A 51 -10.36 1.28 -5.21
C THR A 51 -9.24 0.70 -6.10
N PRO A 52 -8.23 -0.02 -5.57
CA PRO A 52 -7.16 -0.55 -6.39
C PRO A 52 -7.50 -1.87 -7.12
N ALA A 53 -8.57 -2.58 -6.77
CA ALA A 53 -8.87 -3.90 -7.35
C ALA A 53 -8.92 -3.93 -8.90
N PRO A 54 -9.55 -2.96 -9.60
CA PRO A 54 -9.54 -2.94 -11.07
C PRO A 54 -8.14 -2.71 -11.66
N VAL A 55 -7.27 -1.97 -10.96
CA VAL A 55 -5.87 -1.77 -11.37
C VAL A 55 -5.11 -3.07 -11.27
N TYR A 56 -5.32 -3.84 -10.20
CA TYR A 56 -4.65 -5.13 -10.01
C TYR A 56 -5.07 -6.15 -11.06
N GLU A 57 -6.37 -6.19 -11.40
CA GLU A 57 -6.88 -7.04 -12.48
C GLU A 57 -6.27 -6.66 -13.84
N SER A 58 -6.33 -5.38 -14.22
CA SER A 58 -5.68 -4.88 -15.44
C SER A 58 -4.18 -5.16 -15.47
N LEU A 59 -3.48 -4.95 -14.35
CA LEU A 59 -2.05 -5.24 -14.23
C LEU A 59 -1.76 -6.72 -14.44
N ALA A 60 -2.53 -7.64 -13.86
CA ALA A 60 -2.29 -9.08 -13.97
C ALA A 60 -2.40 -9.59 -15.42
N HIS A 61 -3.12 -8.89 -16.29
CA HIS A 61 -3.21 -9.18 -17.73
C HIS A 61 -2.04 -8.65 -18.57
N ARG A 62 -1.09 -7.93 -17.96
CA ARG A 62 0.09 -7.41 -18.66
C ARG A 62 1.06 -8.55 -19.02
N PRO A 63 1.79 -8.43 -20.16
CA PRO A 63 2.77 -9.41 -20.59
C PRO A 63 4.08 -9.29 -19.79
N LEU A 64 4.06 -9.67 -18.51
CA LEU A 64 5.23 -9.69 -17.63
C LEU A 64 5.63 -11.12 -17.26
N ASP A 65 6.93 -11.32 -16.98
CA ASP A 65 7.41 -12.56 -16.38
C ASP A 65 7.04 -12.60 -14.89
N TRP A 66 5.79 -12.96 -14.61
CA TRP A 66 5.24 -13.03 -13.26
C TRP A 66 6.02 -13.98 -12.34
N SER A 67 6.73 -14.98 -12.87
CA SER A 67 7.57 -15.88 -12.07
C SER A 67 8.71 -15.17 -11.34
N ARG A 68 9.04 -13.94 -11.76
CA ARG A 68 10.05 -13.07 -11.19
C ARG A 68 9.48 -11.97 -10.28
N VAL A 69 8.17 -11.99 -10.02
CA VAL A 69 7.49 -10.96 -9.23
C VAL A 69 7.07 -11.53 -7.87
N GLU A 70 7.54 -10.90 -6.80
CA GLU A 70 7.01 -11.09 -5.46
C GLU A 70 5.98 -10.00 -5.11
N VAL A 71 4.84 -10.41 -4.57
CA VAL A 71 3.75 -9.55 -4.15
C VAL A 71 3.55 -9.67 -2.64
N GLY A 72 3.72 -8.55 -1.93
CA GLY A 72 3.39 -8.43 -0.51
C GLY A 72 2.26 -7.44 -0.28
N LEU A 73 1.94 -7.20 0.99
CA LEU A 73 0.93 -6.24 1.41
C LEU A 73 1.54 -5.10 2.21
N VAL A 74 1.00 -3.89 2.06
CA VAL A 74 1.37 -2.77 2.95
C VAL A 74 0.66 -2.86 4.30
N ASP A 75 -0.47 -3.55 4.37
CA ASP A 75 -1.17 -3.86 5.62
C ASP A 75 -2.12 -5.04 5.45
N GLU A 76 -2.60 -5.58 6.56
CA GLU A 76 -3.59 -6.65 6.58
C GLU A 76 -4.44 -6.57 7.85
N ARG A 77 -5.70 -6.99 7.73
CA ARG A 77 -6.62 -7.20 8.85
C ARG A 77 -6.27 -8.53 9.49
N TRP A 78 -6.32 -8.62 10.81
CA TRP A 78 -6.08 -9.89 11.51
C TRP A 78 -7.26 -10.86 11.32
N LEU A 79 -7.35 -11.40 10.12
CA LEU A 79 -8.40 -12.26 9.57
C LEU A 79 -7.79 -13.47 8.87
N SER A 80 -8.61 -14.49 8.64
CA SER A 80 -8.21 -15.58 7.76
C SER A 80 -7.97 -15.04 6.35
N PRO A 81 -6.95 -15.50 5.61
CA PRO A 81 -6.79 -15.16 4.19
C PRO A 81 -7.97 -15.59 3.30
N GLN A 82 -8.89 -16.42 3.81
CA GLN A 82 -10.13 -16.80 3.13
C GLN A 82 -11.31 -15.84 3.40
N ASP A 83 -11.18 -14.92 4.37
CA ASP A 83 -12.22 -13.94 4.66
C ASP A 83 -12.26 -12.87 3.57
N GLN A 84 -13.46 -12.51 3.09
CA GLN A 84 -13.62 -11.54 1.99
C GLN A 84 -13.06 -10.14 2.32
N ASP A 85 -13.01 -9.80 3.61
CA ASP A 85 -12.44 -8.55 4.10
C ASP A 85 -10.90 -8.60 4.29
N SER A 86 -10.25 -9.73 4.00
CA SER A 86 -8.79 -9.83 3.97
C SER A 86 -8.22 -9.18 2.70
N ASN A 87 -7.13 -8.43 2.86
CA ASN A 87 -6.38 -7.89 1.72
C ASN A 87 -5.73 -9.03 0.90
N ALA A 88 -5.31 -10.13 1.55
CA ALA A 88 -4.86 -11.34 0.87
C ALA A 88 -5.97 -11.98 0.03
N TRP A 89 -7.21 -12.03 0.52
CA TRP A 89 -8.34 -12.49 -0.29
C TRP A 89 -8.47 -11.65 -1.57
N LEU A 90 -8.44 -10.31 -1.42
CA LEU A 90 -8.54 -9.40 -2.56
C LEU A 90 -7.41 -9.60 -3.57
N VAL A 91 -6.15 -9.69 -3.13
CA VAL A 91 -5.01 -9.91 -4.04
C VAL A 91 -5.11 -11.26 -4.75
N ASN A 92 -5.55 -12.32 -4.05
CA ASN A 92 -5.75 -13.63 -4.69
C ASN A 92 -6.78 -13.55 -5.83
N HIS A 93 -7.92 -12.91 -5.58
CA HIS A 93 -9.04 -12.90 -6.52
C HIS A 93 -8.89 -11.88 -7.65
N SER A 94 -8.32 -10.70 -7.37
CA SER A 94 -8.13 -9.65 -8.38
C SER A 94 -6.83 -9.77 -9.17
N PHE A 95 -5.79 -10.40 -8.63
CA PHE A 95 -4.46 -10.43 -9.26
C PHE A 95 -3.97 -11.84 -9.54
N LEU A 96 -3.81 -12.68 -8.51
CA LEU A 96 -3.14 -14.00 -8.66
C LEU A 96 -3.95 -14.99 -9.49
N THR A 97 -5.26 -14.80 -9.62
CA THR A 97 -6.09 -15.59 -10.53
C THR A 97 -5.66 -15.43 -11.99
N HIS A 98 -5.16 -14.25 -12.38
CA HIS A 98 -4.72 -13.93 -13.73
C HIS A 98 -3.19 -13.95 -13.89
N ALA A 99 -2.45 -13.79 -12.79
CA ALA A 99 -0.99 -13.86 -12.74
C ALA A 99 -0.50 -14.96 -11.76
N PRO A 100 -0.84 -16.24 -11.97
CA PRO A 100 -0.60 -17.32 -11.00
C PRO A 100 0.87 -17.67 -10.79
N ALA A 101 1.77 -17.23 -11.68
CA ALA A 101 3.20 -17.44 -11.52
C ALA A 101 3.85 -16.46 -10.52
N ALA A 102 3.17 -15.37 -10.13
CA ALA A 102 3.67 -14.46 -9.12
C ALA A 102 3.71 -15.10 -7.73
N THR A 103 4.76 -14.79 -6.96
CA THR A 103 4.91 -15.28 -5.59
C THR A 103 4.22 -14.34 -4.62
N PHE A 104 3.17 -14.80 -3.96
CA PHE A 104 2.47 -13.99 -2.94
C PHE A 104 2.95 -14.29 -1.53
N ILE A 105 3.27 -13.22 -0.79
CA ILE A 105 3.72 -13.27 0.60
C ILE A 105 2.63 -12.66 1.51
N PRO A 106 1.79 -13.49 2.16
CA PRO A 106 0.76 -13.00 3.05
C PRO A 106 1.36 -12.51 4.38
N LEU A 107 0.70 -11.54 5.00
CA LEU A 107 1.04 -11.08 6.35
C LEU A 107 0.43 -11.98 7.43
N VAL A 108 -0.80 -12.46 7.24
CA VAL A 108 -1.45 -13.42 8.14
C VAL A 108 -1.23 -14.85 7.66
N ARG A 109 -0.79 -15.72 8.57
CA ARG A 109 -0.52 -17.13 8.29
C ARG A 109 -1.46 -18.00 9.13
N PRO A 110 -2.31 -18.83 8.51
CA PRO A 110 -3.21 -19.71 9.26
C PRO A 110 -2.46 -20.57 10.29
N GLY A 111 -3.00 -20.65 11.51
CA GLY A 111 -2.40 -21.41 12.61
C GLY A 111 -1.23 -20.72 13.33
N LYS A 112 -0.93 -19.45 13.02
CA LYS A 112 0.09 -18.65 13.70
C LYS A 112 -0.54 -17.52 14.50
N GLN A 113 0.06 -17.15 15.62
CA GLN A 113 -0.37 -16.00 16.40
C GLN A 113 0.09 -14.68 15.76
N LEU A 114 -0.56 -13.57 16.11
CA LEU A 114 -0.25 -12.24 15.58
C LEU A 114 1.25 -11.87 15.73
N PRO A 115 1.89 -12.04 16.91
CA PRO A 115 3.32 -11.74 17.05
C PRO A 115 4.22 -12.61 16.15
N GLU A 116 3.87 -13.88 15.93
CA GLU A 116 4.61 -14.78 15.04
C GLU A 116 4.50 -14.33 13.57
N CYS A 117 3.31 -13.89 13.17
CA CYS A 117 3.07 -13.34 11.83
C CYS A 117 3.87 -12.06 11.60
N VAL A 118 3.85 -11.11 12.54
CA VAL A 118 4.64 -9.87 12.49
C VAL A 118 6.14 -10.20 12.46
N HIS A 119 6.62 -11.14 13.28
CA HIS A 119 8.01 -11.57 13.26
C HIS A 119 8.41 -12.15 11.90
N THR A 120 7.57 -13.02 11.33
CA THR A 120 7.81 -13.62 10.01
C THR A 120 7.84 -12.56 8.91
N ALA A 121 6.90 -11.61 8.92
CA ALA A 121 6.87 -10.51 7.96
C ALA A 121 8.14 -9.65 8.04
N ASN A 122 8.64 -9.38 9.24
CA ASN A 122 9.88 -8.66 9.45
C ASN A 122 11.12 -9.42 8.96
N LEU A 123 11.21 -10.72 9.22
CA LEU A 123 12.28 -11.57 8.69
C LEU A 123 12.28 -11.57 7.17
N GLN A 124 11.10 -11.76 6.56
CA GLN A 124 10.96 -11.74 5.10
C GLN A 124 11.34 -10.38 4.52
N ALA A 125 10.87 -9.28 5.11
CA ALA A 125 11.23 -7.94 4.65
C ALA A 125 12.73 -7.63 4.78
N THR A 126 13.40 -8.18 5.79
CA THR A 126 14.84 -7.98 6.03
C THR A 126 15.72 -8.78 5.08
N HIS A 127 15.29 -9.99 4.70
CA HIS A 127 16.09 -10.91 3.87
C HIS A 127 15.74 -10.89 2.38
N ALA A 128 14.58 -10.36 2.01
CA ALA A 128 14.21 -10.16 0.61
C ALA A 128 14.90 -8.93 0.02
N GLU A 129 15.00 -8.88 -1.31
CA GLU A 129 15.31 -7.62 -1.97
C GLU A 129 14.26 -6.56 -1.59
N PRO A 130 14.66 -5.28 -1.46
CA PRO A 130 13.72 -4.21 -1.19
C PRO A 130 12.61 -4.18 -2.25
N ALA A 131 11.37 -3.92 -1.81
CA ALA A 131 10.30 -3.67 -2.75
C ALA A 131 10.65 -2.45 -3.61
N CYS A 132 10.45 -2.57 -4.93
CA CYS A 132 10.66 -1.48 -5.86
C CYS A 132 9.45 -0.52 -5.88
N LEU A 133 8.27 -1.03 -5.52
CA LEU A 133 6.99 -0.33 -5.60
C LEU A 133 6.11 -0.60 -4.38
N ALA A 134 5.51 0.45 -3.82
CA ALA A 134 4.40 0.36 -2.88
C ALA A 134 3.17 1.09 -3.46
N VAL A 135 2.02 0.40 -3.46
CA VAL A 135 0.72 0.97 -3.81
C VAL A 135 -0.06 1.22 -2.53
N LEU A 136 -0.34 2.48 -2.27
CA LEU A 136 -1.01 2.98 -1.08
C LEU A 136 -2.43 3.43 -1.41
N GLY A 137 -3.33 3.23 -0.45
CA GLY A 137 -4.63 3.90 -0.37
C GLY A 137 -4.65 4.95 0.74
N MET A 138 -5.71 5.75 0.79
CA MET A 138 -5.93 6.68 1.89
C MET A 138 -7.38 6.65 2.40
N GLY A 139 -7.55 6.58 3.71
CA GLY A 139 -8.82 6.69 4.42
C GLY A 139 -9.47 8.06 4.32
N GLY A 140 -10.75 8.17 4.71
CA GLY A 140 -11.43 9.48 4.80
C GLY A 140 -10.92 10.34 5.97
N ASP A 141 -10.33 9.68 6.95
CA ASP A 141 -9.57 10.23 8.08
C ASP A 141 -8.08 10.48 7.74
N GLY A 142 -7.64 10.14 6.52
CA GLY A 142 -6.26 10.26 6.08
C GLY A 142 -5.30 9.19 6.59
N HIS A 143 -5.80 8.08 7.15
CA HIS A 143 -4.96 6.89 7.38
C HIS A 143 -4.39 6.37 6.06
N THR A 144 -3.23 5.73 6.10
CA THR A 144 -2.65 4.94 5.01
C THR A 144 -2.15 3.63 5.58
N ALA A 145 -2.12 2.57 4.77
CA ALA A 145 -1.90 1.21 5.29
C ALA A 145 -2.87 0.99 6.47
N SER A 146 -2.38 0.53 7.62
CA SER A 146 -3.16 0.49 8.87
C SER A 146 -2.63 1.46 9.93
N LEU A 147 -2.05 2.59 9.52
CA LEU A 147 -1.65 3.68 10.42
C LEU A 147 -2.84 4.63 10.63
N PHE A 148 -3.62 4.40 11.69
CA PHE A 148 -4.86 5.15 11.95
C PHE A 148 -4.65 6.38 12.85
N PRO A 149 -5.19 7.55 12.47
CA PRO A 149 -5.20 8.70 13.38
C PRO A 149 -6.05 8.37 14.62
N GLY A 150 -5.55 8.77 15.79
CA GLY A 150 -6.21 8.51 17.07
C GLY A 150 -5.98 7.12 17.68
N SER A 151 -5.30 6.19 16.98
CA SER A 151 -4.88 4.94 17.62
C SER A 151 -3.84 5.24 18.71
N THR A 152 -4.04 4.64 19.89
CA THR A 152 -3.09 4.73 21.00
C THR A 152 -1.75 4.04 20.68
N GLU A 153 -1.73 3.13 19.70
CA GLU A 153 -0.54 2.43 19.25
C GLU A 153 0.16 3.10 18.06
N LEU A 154 -0.43 4.14 17.46
CA LEU A 154 0.16 4.85 16.32
C LEU A 154 1.59 5.36 16.63
N PRO A 155 1.88 6.02 17.77
CA PRO A 155 3.25 6.48 18.05
C PRO A 155 4.27 5.34 18.07
N LYS A 156 3.89 4.17 18.60
CA LYS A 156 4.74 2.97 18.63
C LYS A 156 4.99 2.43 17.22
N ALA A 157 3.96 2.37 16.37
CA ALA A 157 4.10 1.92 14.99
C ALA A 157 4.97 2.87 14.15
N LEU A 158 4.83 4.19 14.36
CA LEU A 158 5.63 5.22 13.68
C LEU A 158 7.11 5.18 14.10
N ALA A 159 7.39 4.89 15.37
CA ALA A 159 8.74 4.82 15.92
C ALA A 159 9.41 3.45 15.75
N SER A 160 8.70 2.45 15.20
CA SER A 160 9.23 1.10 15.05
C SER A 160 10.43 1.07 14.09
N PRO A 161 11.57 0.48 14.48
CA PRO A 161 12.70 0.27 13.57
C PRO A 161 12.49 -0.92 12.63
N GLN A 162 11.43 -1.71 12.85
CA GLN A 162 11.12 -2.92 12.10
C GLN A 162 10.19 -2.58 10.92
N PRO A 163 10.31 -3.25 9.76
CA PRO A 163 9.47 -3.00 8.59
C PRO A 163 7.95 -3.11 8.83
N TYR A 164 7.53 -4.02 9.69
CA TYR A 164 6.12 -4.28 10.03
C TYR A 164 5.90 -4.24 11.55
N ALA A 165 4.71 -3.79 11.94
CA ALA A 165 4.22 -3.81 13.31
C ALA A 165 2.78 -4.33 13.36
N SER A 166 2.37 -4.90 14.49
CA SER A 166 0.95 -5.00 14.83
C SER A 166 0.44 -3.64 15.29
N LEU A 167 -0.84 -3.36 15.01
CA LEU A 167 -1.52 -2.17 15.51
C LEU A 167 -2.96 -2.52 15.90
N ASP A 168 -3.36 -2.13 17.11
CA ASP A 168 -4.76 -2.10 17.54
C ASP A 168 -5.37 -0.72 17.29
N ALA A 169 -6.32 -0.67 16.37
CA ALA A 169 -7.06 0.53 15.97
C ALA A 169 -8.44 0.60 16.63
N THR A 170 -8.65 -0.08 17.76
CA THR A 170 -9.90 0.00 18.53
C THR A 170 -10.25 1.47 18.83
N GLY A 171 -11.48 1.86 18.50
CA GLY A 171 -11.97 3.23 18.66
C GLY A 171 -11.60 4.19 17.51
N CYS A 172 -10.79 3.75 16.53
CA CYS A 172 -10.50 4.54 15.33
C CYS A 172 -11.63 4.35 14.31
N PRO A 173 -12.34 5.41 13.89
CA PRO A 173 -13.44 5.28 12.93
C PRO A 173 -13.05 4.59 11.62
N GLY A 174 -11.84 4.85 11.10
CA GLY A 174 -11.36 4.23 9.86
C GLY A 174 -11.11 2.72 9.94
N ALA A 175 -11.01 2.15 11.14
CA ALA A 175 -10.73 0.73 11.32
C ALA A 175 -11.97 -0.17 11.13
N ASN A 176 -13.17 0.43 11.16
CA ASN A 176 -14.46 -0.27 11.09
C ASN A 176 -14.53 -1.44 12.10
N GLN A 177 -15.11 -2.57 11.72
CA GLN A 177 -15.19 -3.76 12.57
C GLN A 177 -13.86 -4.55 12.71
N TRP A 178 -12.78 -4.12 12.05
CA TRP A 178 -11.50 -4.84 12.00
C TRP A 178 -10.37 -4.03 12.65
N PRO A 179 -10.30 -3.95 14.00
CA PRO A 179 -9.34 -3.08 14.68
C PRO A 179 -7.92 -3.65 14.72
N LEU A 180 -7.75 -4.98 14.76
CA LEU A 180 -6.43 -5.61 14.83
C LEU A 180 -5.80 -5.71 13.44
N ARG A 181 -4.60 -5.15 13.29
CA ARG A 181 -3.90 -5.01 12.01
C ARG A 181 -2.45 -5.46 12.09
N ILE A 182 -1.90 -5.85 10.94
CA ILE A 182 -0.46 -5.83 10.67
C ILE A 182 -0.24 -4.70 9.66
N THR A 183 0.71 -3.81 9.90
CA THR A 183 0.95 -2.62 9.07
C THR A 183 2.42 -2.45 8.73
N LEU A 184 2.71 -2.02 7.51
CA LEU A 184 4.01 -1.49 7.13
C LEU A 184 4.26 -0.19 7.92
N THR A 185 5.45 -0.08 8.48
CA THR A 185 5.90 1.08 9.26
C THR A 185 6.64 2.08 8.37
N PRO A 186 6.96 3.29 8.86
CA PRO A 186 7.86 4.19 8.16
C PRO A 186 9.20 3.54 7.80
N ALA A 187 9.77 2.71 8.70
CA ALA A 187 11.02 1.99 8.46
C ALA A 187 10.89 0.97 7.31
N GLY A 188 9.72 0.33 7.14
CA GLY A 188 9.45 -0.57 6.03
C GLY A 188 9.18 0.13 4.71
N LEU A 189 8.60 1.34 4.75
CA LEU A 189 8.31 2.14 3.56
C LEU A 189 9.52 2.90 3.02
N ALA A 190 10.43 3.34 3.90
CA ALA A 190 11.62 4.13 3.57
C ALA A 190 12.50 3.58 2.43
N PRO A 191 12.81 2.26 2.35
CA PRO A 191 13.66 1.72 1.29
C PRO A 191 12.96 1.61 -0.06
N ILE A 192 11.65 1.84 -0.14
CA ILE A 192 10.85 1.65 -1.35
C ILE A 192 10.91 2.92 -2.21
N PRO A 193 11.55 2.87 -3.40
CA PRO A 193 11.84 4.07 -4.18
C PRO A 193 10.61 4.61 -4.92
N ARG A 194 9.63 3.78 -5.25
CA ARG A 194 8.42 4.20 -5.96
C ARG A 194 7.20 3.95 -5.09
N ARG A 195 6.42 5.01 -4.88
CA ARG A 195 5.21 4.99 -4.06
C ARG A 195 4.10 5.60 -4.89
N LEU A 196 3.04 4.82 -5.10
CA LEU A 196 1.82 5.26 -5.77
C LEU A 196 0.73 5.43 -4.71
N LEU A 197 -0.02 6.52 -4.77
CA LEU A 197 -1.24 6.73 -4.00
C LEU A 197 -2.42 6.75 -4.95
N LEU A 198 -3.35 5.80 -4.76
CA LEU A 198 -4.51 5.60 -5.63
C LEU A 198 -5.76 6.17 -4.95
N LEU A 199 -6.31 7.25 -5.52
CA LEU A 199 -7.46 7.97 -4.97
C LEU A 199 -8.60 8.04 -5.97
N ARG A 200 -9.83 7.96 -5.44
CA ARG A 200 -11.07 8.20 -6.21
C ARG A 200 -11.99 9.15 -5.48
N GLY A 201 -12.69 9.98 -6.22
CA GLY A 201 -13.70 10.89 -5.70
C GLY A 201 -13.11 12.18 -5.12
N LYS A 202 -13.91 13.25 -5.20
CA LYS A 202 -13.56 14.58 -4.67
C LYS A 202 -13.18 14.53 -3.18
N GLN A 203 -13.90 13.76 -2.36
CA GLN A 203 -13.67 13.69 -0.92
C GLN A 203 -12.24 13.26 -0.57
N LYS A 204 -11.68 12.29 -1.31
CA LYS A 204 -10.29 11.84 -1.08
C LYS A 204 -9.27 12.90 -1.48
N LEU A 205 -9.54 13.65 -2.54
CA LEU A 205 -8.68 14.77 -2.95
C LEU A 205 -8.69 15.90 -1.91
N ASP A 206 -9.85 16.20 -1.33
CA ASP A 206 -9.99 17.20 -0.27
C ASP A 206 -9.19 16.79 0.98
N VAL A 207 -9.24 15.51 1.38
CA VAL A 207 -8.44 14.97 2.50
C VAL A 207 -6.95 15.06 2.21
N LEU A 208 -6.51 14.72 0.99
CA LEU A 208 -5.10 14.85 0.60
C LEU A 208 -4.65 16.31 0.67
N THR A 209 -5.50 17.23 0.20
CA THR A 209 -5.22 18.67 0.25
C THR A 209 -5.06 19.14 1.70
N ALA A 210 -5.94 18.70 2.61
CA ALA A 210 -5.81 19.00 4.03
C ALA A 210 -4.54 18.38 4.66
N ALA A 211 -4.21 17.14 4.29
CA ALA A 211 -2.99 16.48 4.74
C ALA A 211 -1.74 17.25 4.29
N LEU A 212 -1.72 17.80 3.09
CA LEU A 212 -0.60 18.61 2.59
C LEU A 212 -0.48 19.98 3.28
N ALA A 213 -1.55 20.53 3.86
CA ALA A 213 -1.52 21.83 4.51
C ALA A 213 -0.70 21.88 5.83
N GLY A 214 -0.19 20.74 6.31
CA GLY A 214 0.65 20.65 7.51
C GLY A 214 1.56 19.43 7.49
N ASP A 215 2.14 19.09 8.64
CA ASP A 215 3.21 18.11 8.79
C ASP A 215 3.02 17.08 9.93
N ASP A 216 2.06 17.28 10.84
CA ASP A 216 1.75 16.34 11.92
C ASP A 216 1.22 14.99 11.38
N ILE A 217 2.07 13.97 11.38
CA ILE A 217 1.72 12.61 10.94
C ILE A 217 0.57 12.02 11.78
N SER A 218 0.45 12.39 13.05
CA SER A 218 -0.57 11.82 13.95
C SER A 218 -1.99 12.26 13.54
N GLN A 219 -2.10 13.45 12.95
CA GLN A 219 -3.34 13.97 12.40
C GLN A 219 -3.68 13.33 11.05
N TYR A 220 -2.69 13.16 10.17
CA TYR A 220 -2.85 12.59 8.84
C TYR A 220 -1.72 11.60 8.53
N PRO A 221 -1.89 10.31 8.87
CA PRO A 221 -0.83 9.32 8.72
C PRO A 221 -0.32 9.11 7.29
N ILE A 222 -1.09 9.48 6.26
CA ILE A 222 -0.61 9.54 4.87
C ILE A 222 0.67 10.39 4.71
N ARG A 223 0.92 11.33 5.62
CA ARG A 223 2.17 12.12 5.67
C ARG A 223 3.42 11.26 5.78
N VAL A 224 3.33 10.04 6.33
CA VAL A 224 4.45 9.07 6.30
C VAL A 224 4.95 8.87 4.88
N ALA A 225 4.06 8.72 3.90
CA ALA A 225 4.45 8.49 2.50
C ALA A 225 5.00 9.75 1.81
N LEU A 226 4.65 10.94 2.31
CA LEU A 226 5.10 12.24 1.80
C LEU A 226 6.50 12.62 2.31
N GLN A 227 6.88 12.12 3.49
CA GLN A 227 8.13 12.48 4.18
C GLN A 227 9.27 11.47 3.96
N GLN A 228 9.04 10.42 3.16
CA GLN A 228 10.07 9.43 2.86
C GLN A 228 11.16 9.99 1.93
N PRO A 229 12.42 9.52 2.06
CA PRO A 229 13.47 9.88 1.12
C PRO A 229 13.16 9.41 -0.30
N GLY A 230 13.81 10.04 -1.28
CA GLY A 230 13.71 9.67 -2.69
C GLY A 230 12.63 10.44 -3.46
N PRO A 231 12.03 9.84 -4.51
CA PRO A 231 11.03 10.49 -5.34
C PRO A 231 9.79 10.93 -4.58
N ARG A 232 9.15 11.97 -5.12
CA ARG A 232 7.84 12.46 -4.70
C ARG A 232 6.82 11.33 -4.72
N LEU A 233 5.84 11.39 -3.81
CA LEU A 233 4.70 10.47 -3.84
C LEU A 233 3.90 10.72 -5.12
N ARG A 234 3.75 9.71 -5.96
CA ARG A 234 2.97 9.84 -7.18
C ARG A 234 1.51 9.52 -6.89
N VAL A 235 0.63 10.47 -7.15
CA VAL A 235 -0.79 10.38 -6.82
C VAL A 235 -1.57 10.26 -8.11
N HIS A 236 -2.31 9.17 -8.28
CA HIS A 236 -3.27 9.01 -9.35
C HIS A 236 -4.67 9.21 -8.79
N TRP A 237 -5.34 10.29 -9.21
CA TRP A 237 -6.67 10.63 -8.76
C TRP A 237 -7.67 10.60 -9.92
N CYS A 238 -8.75 9.85 -9.76
CA CYS A 238 -9.91 9.88 -10.64
C CYS A 238 -11.09 10.60 -9.95
N ALA A 239 -11.79 11.45 -10.70
CA ALA A 239 -12.98 12.17 -10.22
C ALA A 239 -14.09 11.25 -9.68
#